data_AF-A0AA39IEN6-F1
#
_entry.id   AF-A0AA39IEN6-F1
#
_cell.length_a   1.000
_cell.length_b   1.000
_cell.length_c   1.000
_cell.angle_alpha   90.00
_cell.angle_beta   90.00
_cell.angle_gamma   90.00
#
_symmetry.space_group_name_H-M   'P 1'
#
loop_
_entity.id
_entity.type
_entity.pdbx_description
1 polymer ?
#
loop_
_entity_poly.entity_id
_entity_poly.type
_entity_poly.pdbx_seq_one_letter_code
_entity_poly.pdbx_strand_id
1 'polypeptide(L)' 'MLGADRGDAGVNQYLCGFAYYASLCHGADRSLFVHVPEFDSAVTVDLMLRVIKAIIARALEQRRNDC' A
#
# COMPACT_ATOMS: atom_id res chain seq x y z
N MET A 1 -13.92 -19.20 7.32
CA MET A 1 -12.76 -19.45 6.43
C MET A 1 -12.03 -18.12 6.30
N LEU A 2 -10.82 -17.88 6.77
CA LEU A 2 -9.66 -18.72 7.15
C LEU A 2 -9.29 -18.46 8.64
N GLY A 3 -8.82 -19.40 9.47
CA GLY A 3 -7.74 -20.37 9.24
C GLY A 3 -6.38 -19.68 9.48
N ALA A 4 -6.00 -19.43 10.74
CA ALA A 4 -4.91 -20.10 11.47
C ALA A 4 -3.50 -19.86 10.88
N ASP A 5 -2.59 -19.24 11.65
CA ASP A 5 -1.30 -19.82 12.08
C ASP A 5 -0.48 -18.80 12.90
N ARG A 6 0.07 -19.30 14.01
CA ARG A 6 1.25 -18.88 14.82
C ARG A 6 1.62 -17.39 15.04
N GLY A 7 2.07 -17.15 16.28
CA GLY A 7 2.42 -15.86 16.88
C GLY A 7 3.38 -14.95 16.07
N ASP A 8 3.35 -13.68 16.46
CA ASP A 8 4.14 -12.52 15.97
C ASP A 8 3.57 -11.64 14.84
N ALA A 9 2.25 -11.63 14.59
CA ALA A 9 1.61 -10.79 13.55
C ALA A 9 0.69 -9.64 14.05
N GLY A 10 0.65 -9.35 15.36
CA GLY A 10 -0.45 -8.55 15.95
C GLY A 10 -0.33 -7.02 15.92
N VAL A 11 0.88 -6.45 15.83
CA VAL A 11 1.05 -5.00 16.00
C VAL A 11 1.12 -4.26 14.66
N ASN A 12 1.72 -4.88 13.65
CA ASN A 12 1.97 -4.27 12.34
C ASN A 12 0.68 -4.20 11.49
N GLN A 13 -0.26 -5.13 11.68
CA GLN A 13 -1.56 -5.10 10.98
C GLN A 13 -2.50 -4.05 11.56
N TYR A 14 -2.41 -3.76 12.86
CA TYR A 14 -3.31 -2.80 13.50
C TYR A 14 -3.03 -1.37 13.01
N LEU A 15 -1.77 -0.94 13.01
CA LEU A 15 -1.42 0.43 12.61
C LEU A 15 -1.58 0.65 11.10
N CYS A 16 -1.14 -0.30 10.27
CA CYS A 16 -1.29 -0.20 8.82
C CYS A 16 -2.76 -0.25 8.38
N GLY A 17 -3.56 -1.15 8.97
CA GLY A 17 -4.99 -1.24 8.72
C GLY A 17 -5.74 0.01 9.18
N PHE A 18 -5.39 0.56 10.35
CA PHE A 18 -5.96 1.81 10.85
C PHE A 18 -5.61 3.00 9.96
N ALA A 19 -4.36 3.15 9.54
CA ALA A 19 -3.93 4.23 8.65
C ALA A 19 -4.62 4.17 7.27
N TYR A 20 -4.81 2.98 6.73
CA TYR A 20 -5.58 2.79 5.50
C TYR A 20 -7.06 3.15 5.70
N TYR A 21 -7.69 2.65 6.77
CA TYR A 21 -9.08 2.96 7.09
C TYR A 21 -9.30 4.47 7.30
N ALA A 22 -8.39 5.13 8.03
CA ALA A 22 -8.43 6.58 8.21
C ALA A 22 -8.29 7.34 6.88
N SER A 23 -7.42 6.87 5.98
CA SER A 23 -7.26 7.44 4.64
C SER A 23 -8.53 7.29 3.79
N LEU A 24 -9.19 6.14 3.85
CA LEU A 24 -10.48 5.89 3.18
C LEU A 24 -11.58 6.80 3.70
N CYS A 25 -11.65 7.04 5.01
CA CYS A 25 -12.63 7.95 5.60
C CYS A 25 -12.43 9.41 5.15
N HIS A 26 -11.19 9.81 4.83
CA HIS A 26 -10.88 11.17 4.38
C HIS A 26 -11.11 11.38 2.87
N GLY A 27 -11.06 10.31 2.08
CA GLY A 27 -11.27 10.37 0.64
C GLY A 27 -10.99 9.03 -0.02
N ALA A 28 -12.04 8.20 -0.13
CA ALA A 28 -11.95 6.86 -0.72
C ALA A 28 -11.46 6.86 -2.18
N ASP A 29 -11.66 7.98 -2.90
CA ASP A 29 -11.20 8.19 -4.27
C ASP A 29 -9.72 8.60 -4.38
N ARG A 30 -9.03 8.82 -3.24
CA ARG A 30 -7.64 9.31 -3.19
C ARG A 30 -6.72 8.48 -2.30
N SER A 31 -7.24 7.45 -1.65
CA SER A 31 -6.46 6.58 -0.76
C SER A 31 -5.96 5.33 -1.48
N LEU A 32 -4.66 5.07 -1.43
CA LEU A 32 -4.04 3.84 -1.93
C LEU A 32 -3.14 3.24 -0.84
N PHE A 33 -3.25 1.93 -0.63
CA PHE A 33 -2.37 1.20 0.27
C PHE A 33 -1.44 0.29 -0.54
N VAL A 34 -0.14 0.47 -0.39
CA VAL A 34 0.88 -0.34 -1.06
C VAL A 34 1.72 -1.02 0.00
N HIS A 35 1.63 -2.35 0.08
CA HIS A 35 2.52 -3.13 0.93
C HIS A 35 3.85 -3.32 0.19
N VAL A 36 4.94 -2.88 0.82
CA VAL A 36 6.30 -3.04 0.28
C VAL A 36 6.93 -4.26 0.95
N PRO A 37 7.33 -5.30 0.19
CA PRO A 37 8.05 -6.43 0.76
C PRO A 37 9.42 -6.00 1.27
N GLU A 38 10.00 -6.80 2.16
CA GLU A 38 11.36 -6.56 2.65
C GLU A 38 12.36 -6.48 1.49
N PHE A 39 13.29 -5.54 1.59
CA PHE A 39 14.29 -5.30 0.55
C PHE A 39 15.32 -6.45 0.55
N ASP A 40 15.13 -7.40 -0.35
CA ASP A 40 16.11 -8.47 -0.61
C ASP A 40 17.06 -8.08 -1.75
N SER A 41 18.08 -8.90 -2.04
CA SER A 41 19.05 -8.67 -3.13
C SER A 41 18.36 -8.55 -4.51
N ALA A 42 17.17 -9.12 -4.67
CA ALA A 42 16.35 -9.00 -5.87
C ALA A 42 15.50 -7.71 -5.93
N VAL A 43 15.24 -7.06 -4.79
CA VAL A 43 14.37 -5.88 -4.67
C VAL A 43 15.22 -4.69 -4.25
N THR A 44 15.92 -4.12 -5.24
CA THR A 44 16.74 -2.92 -5.00
C THR A 44 15.85 -1.72 -4.69
N VAL A 45 16.31 -0.84 -3.79
CA VAL A 45 15.62 0.41 -3.45
C VAL A 45 15.28 1.23 -4.70
N ASP A 46 16.15 1.24 -5.71
CA ASP A 46 15.90 1.93 -6.98
C ASP A 46 14.70 1.36 -7.75
N LEU A 47 14.57 0.03 -7.80
CA LEU A 47 13.41 -0.64 -8.41
C LEU A 47 12.12 -0.28 -7.67
N MET A 48 12.16 -0.31 -6.33
CA MET A 48 11.01 0.05 -5.49
C MET A 48 10.61 1.52 -5.69
N LEU A 49 11.56 2.44 -5.74
CA LEU A 49 11.29 3.85 -6.00
C LEU A 49 10.69 4.06 -7.40
N ARG A 50 11.17 3.35 -8.41
CA ARG A 50 10.59 3.40 -9.77
C ARG A 50 9.15 2.89 -9.77
N VAL A 51 8.88 1.77 -9.10
CA VAL A 51 7.54 1.18 -9.00
C VAL A 51 6.59 2.12 -8.26
N ILE A 52 6.98 2.65 -7.11
CA ILE A 52 6.16 3.60 -6.33
C ILE A 52 5.87 4.86 -7.14
N LYS A 53 6.87 5.44 -7.81
CA LYS A 53 6.68 6.59 -8.70
C LYS A 53 5.70 6.30 -9.83
N ALA A 54 5.82 5.13 -10.46
CA ALA A 54 4.90 4.71 -11.52
C ALA A 54 3.46 4.54 -11.00
N ILE A 55 3.29 3.93 -9.82
CA ILE A 55 1.98 3.78 -9.17
C ILE A 55 1.35 5.15 -8.89
N ILE A 56 2.10 6.09 -8.32
CA ILE A 56 1.61 7.46 -8.05
C ILE A 56 1.24 8.15 -9.36
N ALA A 57 2.08 8.09 -10.39
CA ALA A 57 1.80 8.69 -11.69
C ALA A 57 0.50 8.12 -12.30
N ARG A 58 0.32 6.79 -12.26
CA ARG A 58 -0.89 6.12 -12.73
C ARG A 58 -2.13 6.52 -11.93
N ALA A 59 -2.02 6.60 -10.60
CA ALA A 59 -3.13 7.04 -9.76
C ALA A 59 -3.56 8.48 -10.09
N LEU A 60 -2.60 9.38 -10.35
CA LEU A 60 -2.88 10.75 -10.78
C LEU A 60 -3.48 10.82 -12.20
N GLU A 61 -3.05 9.95 -13.12
CA GLU A 61 -3.62 9.84 -14.47
C GLU A 61 -5.08 9.37 -14.45
N GLN A 62 -5.40 8.31 -13.71
CA GLN A 62 -6.77 7.80 -13.56
C GLN A 62 -7.69 8.92 -13.07
N ARG A 63 -7.26 9.63 -12.03
CA ARG A 63 -7.97 10.79 -11.47
C ARG A 63 -8.21 11.91 -12.48
N ARG A 64 -7.36 12.06 -13.49
CA ARG A 64 -7.51 13.08 -14.54
C ARG A 64 -8.44 12.63 -15.68
N ASN A 65 -8.61 11.31 -15.86
CA ASN A 65 -9.47 10.70 -16.88
C ASN A 65 -10.91 10.49 -16.42
N ASP A 66 -11.20 10.69 -15.13
CA ASP A 66 -12.55 10.65 -14.55
C ASP A 66 -13.34 11.98 -14.75
N CYS A 67 -12.97 12.78 -15.77
CA CYS A 67 -13.64 14.01 -16.21
C CYS A 67 -13.95 13.93 -17.71
#